data_AF-A0A4Q4YC57-F1
#
_entry.id   AF-A0A4Q4YC57-F1
#
_cell.length_a   1.000
_cell.length_b   1.000
_cell.length_c   1.000
_cell.angle_alpha   90.00
_cell.angle_beta   90.00
_cell.angle_gamma   90.00
#
_symmetry.space_group_name_H-M   'P 1'
#
loop_
_entity.id
_entity.type
_entity.pdbx_description
1 polymer ?
#
loop_
_entity_poly.entity_id
_entity_poly.type
_entity_poly.pdbx_seq_one_letter_code
_entity_poly.pdbx_strand_id
1 'polypeptide(L)'
;MGVFATLKRRFRYWFRERCYGRVSEATDKTDFLWALSKAWGEVMMTSKYILKGWEATGLRPINRAKMLNNRNLVQIEKSLVGINPTFGNLTARLLFRKLGKALDEKSLKLSAAEVHNSQLAAALEKAKPKKRRKVQPEPNEAFVKMISVRKVKVRCKATRKGRSTVTPRNQQEDEPSESEKDNEDDPYCIVVRGG
;
A
#
# COMPACT_ATOMS: atom_id res chain seq x y z
N MET A 1 -22.17 -40.88 3.31
CA MET A 1 -22.17 -39.40 3.31
C MET A 1 -20.87 -38.91 2.67
N GLY A 2 -20.93 -38.17 1.56
CA GLY A 2 -19.73 -37.77 0.81
C GLY A 2 -18.81 -36.79 1.54
N VAL A 3 -17.53 -36.80 1.21
CA VAL A 3 -16.44 -35.99 1.80
C VAL A 3 -16.75 -34.49 1.83
N PHE A 4 -17.34 -34.00 0.74
CA PHE A 4 -17.71 -32.60 0.58
C PHE A 4 -19.14 -32.31 1.04
N ALA A 5 -19.82 -33.22 1.72
CA ALA A 5 -21.21 -33.02 2.15
C ALA A 5 -21.34 -31.79 3.06
N THR A 6 -20.41 -31.59 3.99
CA THR A 6 -20.39 -30.42 4.88
C THR A 6 -20.18 -29.12 4.10
N LEU A 7 -19.22 -29.10 3.17
CA LEU A 7 -18.94 -27.94 2.33
C LEU A 7 -20.16 -27.60 1.45
N LYS A 8 -20.73 -28.60 0.77
CA LYS A 8 -21.93 -28.42 -0.07
C LYS A 8 -23.12 -27.91 0.74
N ARG A 9 -23.29 -28.37 1.98
CA ARG A 9 -24.36 -27.91 2.89
C ARG A 9 -24.19 -26.45 3.28
N ARG A 10 -22.97 -26.05 3.69
CA ARG A 10 -22.66 -24.65 4.04
C ARG A 10 -22.73 -23.72 2.84
N PHE A 11 -22.23 -24.15 1.70
CA PHE A 11 -22.38 -23.43 0.43
C PHE A 11 -23.86 -23.18 0.12
N ARG A 12 -24.71 -24.22 0.14
CA ARG A 12 -26.16 -24.07 -0.13
C ARG A 12 -26.89 -23.20 0.90
N TYR A 13 -26.38 -23.11 2.13
CA TYR A 13 -26.90 -22.21 3.14
C TYR A 13 -26.59 -20.76 2.77
N TRP A 14 -25.30 -20.42 2.61
CA TRP A 14 -24.85 -19.08 2.26
C TRP A 14 -25.35 -18.60 0.90
N PHE A 15 -25.44 -19.52 -0.06
CA PHE A 15 -25.97 -19.24 -1.39
C PHE A 15 -27.46 -18.91 -1.33
N ARG A 16 -28.26 -19.64 -0.54
CA ARG A 16 -29.68 -19.32 -0.34
C ARG A 16 -29.88 -18.03 0.44
N GLU A 17 -29.12 -17.81 1.50
CA GLU A 17 -29.18 -16.59 2.31
C GLU A 17 -28.96 -15.34 1.46
N ARG A 18 -27.99 -15.40 0.55
CA ARG A 18 -27.61 -14.27 -0.29
C ARG A 18 -28.52 -14.05 -1.51
N CYS A 19 -29.18 -15.11 -1.96
CA CYS A 19 -30.12 -15.07 -3.07
C CYS A 19 -31.59 -14.87 -2.62
N TYR A 20 -31.89 -14.98 -1.32
CA TYR A 20 -33.24 -14.82 -0.81
C TYR A 20 -33.77 -13.40 -1.10
N GLY A 21 -34.94 -13.31 -1.74
CA GLY A 21 -35.61 -12.03 -2.02
C GLY A 21 -35.15 -11.27 -3.28
N ARG A 22 -34.17 -11.78 -4.06
CA ARG A 22 -33.85 -11.18 -5.37
C ARG A 22 -34.62 -11.89 -6.48
N VAL A 23 -35.40 -11.10 -7.23
CA VAL A 23 -36.24 -11.55 -8.35
C VAL A 23 -35.42 -11.79 -9.63
N SER A 24 -34.17 -11.36 -9.68
CA SER A 24 -33.35 -11.42 -10.90
C SER A 24 -32.97 -12.85 -11.26
N GLU A 25 -33.52 -13.30 -12.38
CA GLU A 25 -33.07 -14.42 -13.18
C GLU A 25 -31.57 -14.25 -13.52
N ALA A 26 -30.83 -15.36 -13.44
CA ALA A 26 -29.37 -15.49 -13.49
C ALA A 26 -28.62 -15.00 -12.22
N THR A 27 -28.36 -15.93 -11.30
CA THR A 27 -27.44 -15.73 -10.17
C THR A 27 -26.05 -15.36 -10.69
N ASP A 28 -25.59 -14.14 -10.39
CA ASP A 28 -24.28 -13.67 -10.81
C ASP A 28 -23.18 -14.62 -10.33
N LYS A 29 -22.17 -14.83 -11.19
CA LYS A 29 -20.94 -15.58 -10.85
C LYS A 29 -20.29 -15.04 -9.57
N THR A 30 -20.49 -13.76 -9.26
CA THR A 30 -20.01 -13.09 -8.05
C THR A 30 -20.65 -13.67 -6.78
N ASP A 31 -21.95 -13.91 -6.78
CA ASP A 31 -22.67 -14.46 -5.63
C ASP A 31 -22.32 -15.94 -5.40
N PHE A 32 -22.09 -16.70 -6.48
CA PHE A 32 -21.54 -18.05 -6.40
C PHE A 32 -20.15 -18.06 -5.75
N LEU A 33 -19.22 -17.24 -6.27
CA LEU A 33 -17.85 -17.19 -5.77
C LEU A 33 -17.78 -16.69 -4.33
N TRP A 34 -18.63 -15.72 -3.97
CA TRP A 34 -18.74 -15.24 -2.60
C TRP A 34 -19.22 -16.34 -1.65
N ALA A 35 -20.32 -17.02 -1.99
CA ALA A 35 -20.89 -18.08 -1.15
C ALA A 35 -19.93 -19.27 -1.04
N LEU A 36 -19.24 -19.61 -2.13
CA LEU A 36 -18.21 -20.65 -2.14
C LEU A 36 -17.05 -20.23 -1.24
N SER A 37 -16.50 -19.02 -1.40
CA SER A 37 -15.40 -18.51 -0.58
C SER A 37 -15.75 -18.50 0.91
N LYS A 38 -16.96 -18.05 1.28
CA LYS A 38 -17.43 -18.07 2.67
C LYS A 38 -17.52 -19.48 3.23
N ALA A 39 -18.18 -20.39 2.52
CA ALA A 39 -18.29 -21.78 2.95
C ALA A 39 -16.92 -22.48 3.01
N TRP A 40 -16.01 -22.13 2.10
CA TRP A 40 -14.65 -22.66 2.06
C TRP A 40 -13.82 -22.16 3.25
N GLY A 41 -13.92 -20.88 3.62
CA GLY A 41 -13.31 -20.35 4.83
C GLY A 41 -13.79 -21.06 6.11
N GLU A 42 -15.08 -21.40 6.20
CA GLU A 42 -15.63 -22.10 7.37
C GLU A 42 -15.20 -23.57 7.46
N VAL A 43 -15.23 -24.28 6.32
CA VAL A 43 -15.07 -25.74 6.29
C VAL A 43 -13.63 -26.16 5.98
N MET A 44 -12.93 -25.48 5.09
CA MET A 44 -11.58 -25.85 4.65
C MET A 44 -10.46 -25.17 5.45
N MET A 45 -10.76 -24.22 6.33
CA MET A 45 -9.78 -23.73 7.33
C MET A 45 -9.79 -24.54 8.63
N THR A 46 -10.73 -25.48 8.80
CA THR A 46 -10.82 -26.34 9.98
C THR A 46 -10.12 -27.68 9.74
N SER A 47 -9.07 -27.94 10.51
CA SER A 47 -8.22 -29.14 10.36
C SER A 47 -9.01 -30.45 10.36
N LYS A 48 -10.10 -30.52 11.13
CA LYS A 48 -11.00 -31.69 11.22
C LYS A 48 -11.57 -32.12 9.86
N TYR A 49 -12.04 -31.19 9.05
CA TYR A 49 -12.66 -31.54 7.75
C TYR A 49 -11.62 -31.79 6.68
N ILE A 50 -10.48 -31.10 6.74
CA ILE A 50 -9.31 -31.40 5.92
C ILE A 50 -8.92 -32.86 6.17
N LEU A 51 -8.63 -33.24 7.41
CA LEU A 51 -8.19 -34.59 7.77
C LEU A 51 -9.18 -35.69 7.34
N LYS A 52 -10.50 -35.46 7.48
CA LYS A 52 -11.52 -36.37 6.95
C LYS A 52 -11.52 -36.45 5.43
N GLY A 53 -11.19 -35.36 4.75
CA GLY A 53 -10.98 -35.33 3.31
C GLY A 53 -9.85 -36.24 2.88
N TRP A 54 -8.70 -36.10 3.53
CA TRP A 54 -7.54 -36.96 3.32
C TRP A 54 -7.82 -38.43 3.69
N GLU A 55 -8.61 -38.68 4.74
CA GLU A 55 -9.05 -40.01 5.15
C GLU A 55 -9.86 -40.70 4.06
N ALA A 56 -10.85 -40.00 3.52
CA ALA A 56 -11.74 -40.56 2.53
C ALA A 56 -11.10 -40.73 1.15
N THR A 57 -10.11 -39.91 0.79
CA THR A 57 -9.33 -40.09 -0.44
C THR A 57 -8.20 -41.12 -0.30
N GLY A 58 -8.03 -41.72 0.89
CA GLY A 58 -6.96 -42.69 1.17
C GLY A 58 -5.55 -42.07 1.15
N LEU A 59 -5.45 -40.73 1.07
CA LEU A 59 -4.20 -39.97 1.04
C LEU A 59 -3.74 -39.53 2.44
N ARG A 60 -4.54 -39.78 3.48
CA ARG A 60 -4.21 -39.50 4.88
C ARG A 60 -2.79 -40.00 5.18
N PRO A 61 -1.94 -39.20 5.87
CA PRO A 61 -0.58 -39.61 6.16
C PRO A 61 -0.58 -40.63 7.31
N ILE A 62 -1.15 -41.81 7.07
CA ILE A 62 -1.03 -42.98 7.95
C ILE A 62 0.29 -43.69 7.64
N ASN A 63 0.75 -43.64 6.39
CA ASN A 63 2.03 -44.21 6.00
C ASN A 63 2.77 -43.30 5.01
N ARG A 64 3.73 -42.53 5.52
CA ARG A 64 4.59 -41.66 4.69
C ARG A 64 5.29 -42.46 3.59
N ALA A 65 5.61 -43.73 3.83
CA ALA A 65 6.25 -44.59 2.85
C ALA A 65 5.36 -44.83 1.62
N LYS A 66 4.02 -44.97 1.78
CA LYS A 66 3.13 -45.14 0.62
C LYS A 66 3.09 -43.93 -0.31
N MET A 67 3.11 -42.72 0.26
CA MET A 67 3.18 -41.49 -0.55
C MET A 67 4.55 -41.34 -1.19
N LEU A 68 5.64 -41.56 -0.44
CA LEU A 68 7.01 -41.46 -0.93
C LEU A 68 7.35 -42.52 -2.00
N ASN A 69 6.72 -43.69 -1.94
CA ASN A 69 6.91 -44.78 -2.90
C ASN A 69 5.99 -44.68 -4.14
N ASN A 70 5.34 -43.54 -4.37
CA ASN A 70 4.58 -43.34 -5.60
C ASN A 70 5.52 -43.45 -6.81
N ARG A 71 5.10 -44.20 -7.85
CA ARG A 71 5.83 -44.36 -9.12
C ARG A 71 6.39 -43.05 -9.66
N ASN A 72 5.61 -41.96 -9.59
CA ASN A 72 6.03 -40.65 -10.07
C ASN A 72 7.18 -40.08 -9.23
N LEU A 73 7.11 -40.17 -7.90
CA LEU A 73 8.18 -39.71 -7.02
C LEU A 73 9.45 -40.56 -7.17
N VAL A 74 9.28 -41.88 -7.32
CA VAL A 74 10.39 -42.79 -7.58
C VAL A 74 11.06 -42.48 -8.94
N GLN A 75 10.28 -42.16 -9.97
CA GLN A 75 10.80 -41.77 -11.27
C GLN A 75 11.55 -40.42 -11.21
N ILE A 76 10.99 -39.45 -10.47
CA ILE A 76 11.64 -38.17 -10.21
C ILE A 76 12.96 -38.39 -9.46
N GLU A 77 12.96 -39.18 -8.39
CA GLU A 77 14.16 -39.48 -7.61
C GLU A 77 15.23 -40.16 -8.47
N LYS A 78 14.86 -41.15 -9.28
CA LYS A 78 15.79 -41.78 -10.24
C LYS A 78 16.35 -40.77 -11.24
N SER A 79 15.52 -39.88 -11.79
CA SER A 79 15.98 -38.85 -12.72
C SER A 79 16.93 -37.85 -12.05
N LEU A 80 16.65 -37.45 -10.80
CA LEU A 80 17.46 -36.53 -10.03
C LEU A 80 18.83 -37.14 -9.70
N VAL A 81 18.84 -38.40 -9.26
CA VAL A 81 20.06 -39.17 -9.00
C VAL A 81 20.87 -39.38 -10.29
N GLY A 82 20.20 -39.58 -11.42
CA GLY A 82 20.84 -39.68 -12.74
C GLY A 82 21.50 -38.37 -13.19
N ILE A 83 20.93 -37.21 -12.85
CA ILE A 83 21.52 -35.89 -13.13
C ILE A 83 22.72 -35.63 -12.21
N ASN A 84 22.57 -35.91 -10.91
CA ASN A 84 23.64 -35.78 -9.96
C ASN A 84 23.48 -36.79 -8.81
N PRO A 85 24.46 -37.69 -8.59
CA PRO A 85 24.36 -38.73 -7.57
C PRO A 85 24.30 -38.18 -6.14
N THR A 86 24.73 -36.93 -5.91
CA THR A 86 24.64 -36.28 -4.59
C THR A 86 23.20 -36.15 -4.09
N PHE A 87 22.20 -36.09 -4.98
CA PHE A 87 20.79 -36.03 -4.59
C PHE A 87 20.27 -37.33 -3.97
N GLY A 88 20.94 -38.46 -4.22
CA GLY A 88 20.63 -39.74 -3.56
C GLY A 88 21.21 -39.84 -2.14
N ASN A 89 22.11 -38.93 -1.75
CA ASN A 89 22.71 -38.94 -0.43
C ASN A 89 21.76 -38.31 0.61
N LEU A 90 21.33 -39.12 1.59
CA LEU A 90 20.42 -38.70 2.66
C LEU A 90 20.94 -37.49 3.45
N THR A 91 22.26 -37.42 3.67
CA THR A 91 22.90 -36.32 4.40
C THR A 91 22.83 -35.03 3.58
N ALA A 92 23.14 -35.08 2.28
CA ALA A 92 23.04 -33.91 1.39
C ALA A 92 21.60 -33.39 1.33
N ARG A 93 20.63 -34.28 1.15
CA ARG A 93 19.20 -33.93 1.15
C ARG A 93 18.75 -33.30 2.47
N LEU A 94 19.23 -33.79 3.61
CA LEU A 94 18.95 -33.20 4.91
C LEU A 94 19.54 -31.79 5.04
N LEU A 95 20.76 -31.58 4.55
CA LEU A 95 21.41 -30.26 4.54
C LEU A 95 20.65 -29.26 3.67
N PHE A 96 20.26 -29.62 2.45
CA PHE A 96 19.43 -28.76 1.59
C PHE A 96 18.09 -28.40 2.24
N ARG A 97 17.45 -29.36 2.93
CA ARG A 97 16.22 -29.09 3.66
C ARG A 97 16.44 -28.11 4.82
N LYS A 98 17.55 -28.23 5.55
CA LYS A 98 17.90 -27.29 6.62
C LYS A 98 18.18 -25.89 6.06
N LEU A 99 18.91 -25.82 4.95
CA LEU A 99 19.20 -24.57 4.24
C LEU A 99 17.90 -23.90 3.78
N GLY A 100 17.00 -24.64 3.13
CA GLY A 100 15.71 -24.13 2.69
C GLY A 100 14.90 -23.53 3.83
N LYS A 101 14.78 -24.25 4.96
CA LYS A 101 14.10 -23.73 6.15
C LYS A 101 14.74 -22.46 6.71
N ALA A 102 16.07 -22.43 6.81
CA ALA A 102 16.78 -21.24 7.29
C ALA A 102 16.56 -20.04 6.36
N LEU A 103 16.50 -20.28 5.04
CA LEU A 103 16.22 -19.26 4.06
C LEU A 103 14.77 -18.75 4.16
N ASP A 104 13.81 -19.65 4.33
CA ASP A 104 12.40 -19.30 4.57
C ASP A 104 12.26 -18.42 5.83
N GLU A 105 12.88 -18.81 6.94
CA GLU A 105 12.89 -18.00 8.17
C GLU A 105 13.48 -16.60 7.96
N LYS A 106 14.53 -16.47 7.15
CA LYS A 106 15.13 -15.18 6.82
C LYS A 106 14.21 -14.35 5.93
N SER A 107 13.57 -14.96 4.93
CA SER A 107 12.60 -14.27 4.06
C SER A 107 11.42 -13.72 4.86
N LEU A 108 10.90 -14.49 5.82
CA LEU A 108 9.85 -14.05 6.73
C LEU A 108 10.29 -12.84 7.56
N LYS A 109 11.49 -12.88 8.14
CA LYS A 109 12.05 -11.76 8.91
C LYS A 109 12.25 -10.51 8.05
N LEU A 110 12.74 -10.66 6.82
CA LEU A 110 12.89 -9.55 5.88
C LEU A 110 11.53 -8.92 5.55
N SER A 111 10.53 -9.73 5.20
CA SER A 111 9.18 -9.22 4.92
C SER A 111 8.56 -8.50 6.13
N ALA A 112 8.76 -9.01 7.34
CA ALA A 112 8.27 -8.36 8.56
C ALA A 112 8.97 -7.02 8.82
N ALA A 113 10.29 -6.96 8.58
CA ALA A 113 11.06 -5.73 8.70
C ALA A 113 10.67 -4.70 7.63
N GLU A 114 10.45 -5.12 6.39
CA GLU A 114 9.95 -4.25 5.30
C GLU A 114 8.59 -3.65 5.65
N VAL A 115 7.66 -4.47 6.15
CA VAL A 115 6.35 -4.00 6.61
C VAL A 115 6.53 -2.98 7.74
N HIS A 116 7.36 -3.27 8.74
CA HIS A 116 7.62 -2.32 9.83
C HIS A 116 8.22 -0.99 9.33
N ASN A 117 9.20 -1.05 8.43
CA ASN A 117 9.80 0.15 7.83
C ASN A 117 8.77 0.95 7.04
N SER A 118 7.88 0.30 6.29
CA SER A 118 6.78 0.98 5.58
C SER A 118 5.81 1.67 6.54
N GLN A 119 5.53 1.07 7.70
CA GLN A 119 4.67 1.65 8.73
C GLN A 119 5.32 2.87 9.38
N LEU A 120 6.62 2.79 9.71
CA LEU A 120 7.39 3.91 10.23
C LEU A 120 7.46 5.06 9.23
N ALA A 121 7.72 4.77 7.95
CA ALA A 121 7.72 5.78 6.89
C ALA A 121 6.35 6.47 6.78
N ALA A 122 5.25 5.71 6.81
CA ALA A 122 3.90 6.26 6.80
C ALA A 122 3.59 7.10 8.06
N ALA A 123 4.11 6.71 9.22
CA ALA A 123 3.98 7.48 10.46
C ALA A 123 4.75 8.80 10.37
N LEU A 124 5.97 8.79 9.82
CA LEU A 124 6.75 9.99 9.57
C LEU A 124 6.04 10.93 8.59
N GLU A 125 5.49 10.43 7.48
CA GLU A 125 4.70 11.25 6.54
C GLU A 125 3.48 11.90 7.20
N LYS A 126 2.80 11.20 8.11
CA LYS A 126 1.69 11.77 8.88
C LYS A 126 2.14 12.79 9.92
N ALA A 127 3.31 12.57 10.54
CA ALA A 127 3.88 13.43 11.56
C ALA A 127 4.54 14.69 10.98
N LYS A 128 4.94 14.69 9.70
CA LYS A 128 5.48 15.86 9.02
C LYS A 128 4.46 17.01 9.10
N PRO A 129 4.88 18.20 9.56
CA PRO A 129 3.98 19.35 9.63
C PRO A 129 3.53 19.73 8.22
N LYS A 130 2.22 19.72 7.99
CA LYS A 130 1.65 20.17 6.72
C LYS A 130 1.91 21.67 6.55
N LYS A 131 2.42 22.09 5.38
CA LYS A 131 2.59 23.51 5.05
C LYS A 131 1.26 24.24 5.31
N ARG A 132 1.28 25.29 6.13
CA ARG A 132 0.10 26.08 6.42
C ARG A 132 -0.45 26.66 5.12
N ARG A 133 -1.73 26.46 4.84
CA ARG A 133 -2.40 27.07 3.69
C ARG A 133 -2.28 28.59 3.86
N LYS A 134 -1.79 29.29 2.84
CA LYS A 134 -1.75 30.76 2.84
C LYS A 134 -3.20 31.23 2.98
N VAL A 135 -3.52 31.78 4.16
CA VAL A 135 -4.85 32.30 4.45
C VAL A 135 -5.12 33.40 3.44
N GLN A 136 -6.14 33.19 2.60
CA GLN A 136 -6.71 34.27 1.80
C GLN A 136 -7.24 35.28 2.83
N PRO A 137 -6.72 36.52 2.88
CA PRO A 137 -7.21 37.50 3.85
C PRO A 137 -8.74 37.65 3.68
N GLU A 138 -9.46 37.68 4.81
CA GLU A 138 -10.91 37.85 4.80
C GLU A 138 -11.24 39.16 4.04
N PRO A 139 -12.27 39.16 3.15
CA PRO A 139 -12.61 40.34 2.35
C PRO A 139 -12.69 41.62 3.18
N ASN A 140 -13.20 41.51 4.41
CA ASN A 140 -13.37 42.63 5.34
C ASN A 140 -12.04 43.26 5.80
N GLU A 141 -10.95 42.50 5.96
CA GLU A 141 -9.65 43.08 6.33
C GLU A 141 -9.10 43.98 5.22
N ALA A 142 -9.35 43.65 3.94
CA ALA A 142 -8.97 44.50 2.82
C ALA A 142 -9.74 45.83 2.84
N PHE A 143 -11.04 45.79 3.17
CA PHE A 143 -11.85 47.00 3.31
C PHE A 143 -11.42 47.86 4.50
N VAL A 144 -11.08 47.25 5.65
CA VAL A 144 -10.56 47.96 6.83
C VAL A 144 -9.23 48.65 6.51
N LYS A 145 -8.32 47.97 5.79
CA LYS A 145 -7.07 48.56 5.29
C LYS A 145 -7.32 49.70 4.30
N MET A 146 -8.33 49.59 3.44
CA MET A 146 -8.69 50.66 2.51
C MET A 146 -9.21 51.92 3.22
N ILE A 147 -10.06 51.76 4.25
CA ILE A 147 -10.59 52.87 5.03
C ILE A 147 -9.47 53.59 5.79
N SER A 148 -8.55 52.83 6.41
CA SER A 148 -7.42 53.41 7.14
C SER A 148 -6.47 54.16 6.20
N VAL A 149 -6.15 53.61 5.03
CA VAL A 149 -5.34 54.28 3.98
C VAL A 149 -6.03 55.56 3.48
N ARG A 150 -7.35 55.53 3.25
CA ARG A 150 -8.11 56.73 2.82
C ARG A 150 -8.08 57.82 3.88
N LYS A 151 -8.23 57.46 5.16
CA LYS A 151 -8.17 58.39 6.30
C LYS A 151 -6.79 59.04 6.43
N VAL A 152 -5.71 58.27 6.29
CA VAL A 152 -4.34 58.79 6.27
C VAL A 152 -4.12 59.72 5.07
N LYS A 153 -4.56 59.34 3.87
CA LYS A 153 -4.42 60.17 2.66
C LYS A 153 -5.16 61.51 2.78
N VAL A 154 -6.36 61.52 3.37
CA VAL A 154 -7.09 62.76 3.68
C VAL A 154 -6.32 63.60 4.69
N ARG A 155 -5.79 63.01 5.76
CA ARG A 155 -4.96 63.71 6.76
C ARG A 155 -3.71 64.33 6.13
N CYS A 156 -2.99 63.59 5.27
CA CYS A 156 -1.83 64.09 4.52
C CYS A 156 -2.19 65.19 3.51
N LYS A 157 -3.38 65.14 2.91
CA LYS A 157 -3.88 66.21 2.02
C LYS A 157 -4.30 67.46 2.80
N ALA A 158 -4.87 67.30 3.99
CA ALA A 158 -5.22 68.39 4.88
C ALA A 158 -3.97 69.11 5.41
N THR A 159 -2.91 68.36 5.77
CA THR A 159 -1.62 68.97 6.15
C THR A 159 -0.89 69.61 4.97
N ARG A 160 -1.08 69.14 3.72
CA ARG A 160 -0.56 69.83 2.52
C ARG A 160 -1.31 71.12 2.17
N LYS A 161 -2.62 71.23 2.44
CA LYS A 161 -3.39 72.46 2.20
C LYS A 161 -3.09 73.58 3.22
N GLY A 162 -2.36 73.28 4.30
CA GLY A 162 -1.92 74.26 5.30
C GLY A 162 -0.48 74.76 5.12
N ARG A 163 0.24 74.41 4.05
CA ARG A 163 1.62 74.85 3.83
C ARG A 163 1.89 75.21 2.37
N SER A 164 1.49 76.44 2.00
CA SER A 164 2.18 77.21 0.95
C SER A 164 3.33 77.93 1.68
N THR A 165 4.57 78.03 1.23
CA THR A 165 5.19 78.13 -0.09
C THR A 165 6.65 77.69 0.05
N VAL A 166 7.25 77.11 -0.99
CA VAL A 166 8.59 77.44 -1.54
C VAL A 166 9.00 76.29 -2.48
N THR A 167 9.22 76.63 -3.74
CA THR A 167 10.00 75.88 -4.73
C THR A 167 11.21 76.77 -5.09
N PRO A 168 12.42 76.20 -5.25
CA PRO A 168 12.96 75.96 -6.60
C PRO A 168 13.52 74.53 -6.72
N ARG A 169 13.11 73.72 -7.71
CA ARG A 169 13.59 73.60 -9.11
C ARG A 169 14.95 72.88 -9.24
N ASN A 170 14.91 71.65 -9.77
CA ASN A 170 15.68 71.10 -10.91
C ASN A 170 15.34 69.60 -11.05
N GLN A 171 14.66 69.16 -12.13
CA GLN A 171 15.21 68.58 -13.39
C GLN A 171 16.05 67.32 -13.09
N GLN A 172 15.67 66.10 -13.47
CA GLN A 172 15.49 65.53 -14.83
C GLN A 172 14.86 64.12 -14.66
N GLU A 173 13.69 63.81 -15.24
CA GLU A 173 13.49 62.97 -16.45
C GLU A 173 14.34 61.68 -16.51
N ASP A 174 13.70 60.51 -16.38
CA ASP A 174 13.64 59.48 -17.44
C ASP A 174 12.85 58.21 -17.03
N GLU A 175 12.24 57.62 -18.05
CA GLU A 175 11.17 56.61 -18.16
C GLU A 175 11.63 55.14 -17.88
N PRO A 176 10.80 54.08 -18.07
CA PRO A 176 10.82 52.87 -17.28
C PRO A 176 11.73 51.78 -17.88
N SER A 177 12.30 50.94 -17.01
CA SER A 177 13.03 49.74 -17.45
C SER A 177 12.31 48.47 -17.02
N GLU A 178 11.75 47.79 -18.01
CA GLU A 178 11.57 46.34 -17.99
C GLU A 178 12.95 45.68 -17.81
N SER A 179 13.03 44.68 -16.93
CA SER A 179 14.04 43.64 -17.04
C SER A 179 13.43 42.32 -16.61
N GLU A 180 13.17 41.50 -17.62
CA GLU A 180 12.98 40.06 -17.53
C GLU A 180 14.19 39.34 -16.90
N LYS A 181 13.96 38.06 -16.59
CA LYS A 181 14.88 36.92 -16.48
C LYS A 181 15.12 36.40 -15.07
N ASP A 182 14.32 35.37 -14.77
CA ASP A 182 14.79 34.00 -14.59
C ASP A 182 16.15 33.82 -13.93
N ASN A 183 16.14 33.20 -12.75
CA ASN A 183 17.07 32.12 -12.43
C ASN A 183 16.32 31.09 -11.57
N GLU A 184 15.93 29.99 -12.22
CA GLU A 184 15.78 28.69 -11.56
C GLU A 184 17.17 28.26 -11.09
N ASP A 185 17.34 28.07 -9.78
CA ASP A 185 18.47 27.32 -9.23
C ASP A 185 18.01 26.56 -7.99
N ASP A 186 17.49 25.36 -8.23
CA ASP A 186 17.58 24.25 -7.29
C ASP A 186 18.37 23.13 -7.99
N PRO A 187 19.56 22.81 -7.49
CA PRO A 187 19.85 21.39 -7.30
C PRO A 187 20.64 21.16 -6.01
N TYR A 188 19.93 20.86 -4.92
CA TYR A 188 20.57 20.21 -3.77
C TYR A 188 20.84 18.72 -4.10
N CYS A 189 21.95 18.46 -4.79
CA CYS A 189 22.48 17.12 -5.00
C CYS A 189 23.00 16.52 -3.67
N ILE A 190 22.36 15.46 -3.20
CA ILE A 190 22.84 14.65 -2.08
C ILE A 190 24.01 13.78 -2.58
N VAL A 191 25.21 13.98 -2.04
CA VAL A 191 26.33 13.07 -2.22
C VAL A 191 26.22 11.95 -1.19
N VAL A 192 25.90 10.73 -1.64
CA VAL A 192 26.04 9.51 -0.83
C VAL A 192 27.48 9.01 -1.01
N ARG A 193 28.30 9.16 0.04
CA ARG A 193 29.62 8.54 0.11
C ARG A 193 29.45 7.09 0.56
N GLY A 194 29.72 6.14 -0.34
CA GLY A 194 29.84 4.73 -0.01
C GLY A 194 31.20 4.44 0.63
N GLY A 195 31.17 3.65 1.69
CA GLY A 195 32.32 3.04 2.39
C GLY A 195 31.82 1.82 3.14
#